data_AF-A0A8T4N552-F1
#
_entry.id   AF-A0A8T4N552-F1
#
_cell.length_a   1.000
_cell.length_b   1.000
_cell.length_c   1.000
_cell.angle_alpha   90.00
_cell.angle_beta   90.00
_cell.angle_gamma   90.00
#
_symmetry.space_group_name_H-M   'P 1'
#
loop_
_entity.id
_entity.type
_entity.pdbx_description
1 polymer ?
#
loop_
_entity_poly.entity_id
_entity_poly.type
_entity_poly.pdbx_seq_one_letter_code
_entity_poly.pdbx_strand_id
1 'polypeptide(L)' 'MREDKNRMKMGIISGASHATKYKEKNPKATEEEVIRYVTREVEKILKEIDK' A
#
# COMPACT_ATOMS: atom_id res chain seq x y z
N MET A 1 -11.18 4.85 18.68
CA MET A 1 -10.00 5.75 18.70
C MET A 1 -8.65 5.04 18.68
N ARG A 2 -8.31 4.12 19.60
CA ARG A 2 -6.98 3.46 19.60
C ARG A 2 -6.81 2.42 18.49
N GLU A 3 -7.88 1.67 18.23
CA GLU A 3 -7.93 0.67 17.15
C GLU A 3 -7.85 1.31 15.76
N ASP A 4 -8.56 2.42 15.53
CA ASP A 4 -8.54 3.17 14.26
C ASP A 4 -7.12 3.65 13.90
N LYS A 5 -6.37 4.13 14.91
CA LYS A 5 -4.98 4.58 14.72
C LYS A 5 -4.05 3.43 14.37
N ASN A 6 -4.27 2.24 14.95
CA ASN A 6 -3.49 1.06 14.64
C ASN A 6 -3.81 0.54 13.23
N ARG A 7 -5.10 0.51 12.84
CA ARG A 7 -5.52 0.15 11.47
C ARG A 7 -4.95 1.11 10.43
N MET A 8 -4.96 2.41 10.70
CA MET A 8 -4.34 3.40 9.83
C MET A 8 -2.83 3.16 9.67
N LYS A 9 -2.11 2.87 10.76
CA LYS A 9 -0.68 2.53 10.68
C LYS A 9 -0.43 1.27 9.85
N MET A 10 -1.23 0.22 10.03
CA MET A 10 -1.13 -0.99 9.22
C MET A 10 -1.43 -0.73 7.74
N GLY A 11 -2.41 0.12 7.45
CA GLY A 11 -2.72 0.60 6.10
C GLY A 11 -1.52 1.25 5.42
N ILE A 12 -0.84 2.16 6.13
CA ILE A 12 0.36 2.85 5.63
C ILE A 12 1.49 1.86 5.38
N ILE A 13 1.76 0.94 6.33
CA ILE A 13 2.83 -0.05 6.21
C ILE A 13 2.57 -0.99 5.02
N SER A 14 1.33 -1.47 4.87
CA SER A 14 0.96 -2.35 3.77
C SER A 14 1.05 -1.65 2.42
N GLY A 15 0.55 -0.40 2.32
CA GLY A 15 0.70 0.43 1.13
C GLY A 15 2.16 0.64 0.73
N ALA A 16 3.04 0.94 1.69
CA ALA A 16 4.47 1.08 1.45
C ALA A 16 5.11 -0.23 0.99
N SER A 17 4.74 -1.37 1.58
CA SER A 17 5.23 -2.68 1.15
C SER A 17 4.85 -2.99 -0.31
N HIS A 18 3.60 -2.69 -0.69
CA HIS A 18 3.14 -2.85 -2.07
C HIS A 18 3.87 -1.93 -3.05
N ALA A 19 4.14 -0.69 -2.65
CA ALA A 19 4.95 0.26 -3.43
C ALA A 19 6.35 -0.29 -3.70
N THR A 20 7.05 -0.75 -2.66
CA THR A 20 8.41 -1.31 -2.76
C THR A 20 8.43 -2.54 -3.66
N LYS A 21 7.52 -3.50 -3.44
CA LYS A 21 7.43 -4.72 -4.26
C LYS A 21 7.15 -4.41 -5.74
N TYR A 22 6.34 -3.39 -6.02
CA TYR A 22 6.06 -2.97 -7.39
C TYR A 22 7.32 -2.38 -8.05
N LYS A 23 8.05 -1.52 -7.35
CA LYS A 23 9.31 -0.92 -7.84
C LYS A 23 10.42 -1.95 -8.02
N GLU A 24 10.52 -2.96 -7.16
CA GLU A 24 11.47 -4.08 -7.30
C GLU A 24 11.20 -4.88 -8.58
N LYS A 25 9.93 -5.17 -8.88
CA LYS A 25 9.52 -5.87 -10.10
C LYS A 25 9.59 -4.98 -11.35
N ASN A 26 9.50 -3.66 -11.17
CA ASN A 26 9.53 -2.67 -12.25
C ASN A 26 10.58 -1.59 -11.94
N PRO A 27 11.90 -1.88 -12.03
CA PRO A 27 12.95 -0.96 -11.56
C PRO A 27 12.91 0.43 -12.21
N LYS A 28 12.40 0.52 -13.43
CA LYS A 28 12.27 1.78 -14.20
C LYS A 28 10.96 2.54 -13.95
N ALA A 29 10.02 1.98 -13.18
CA ALA A 29 8.75 2.64 -12.90
C ALA A 29 8.98 4.00 -12.23
N THR A 30 8.29 5.02 -12.71
CA THR A 30 8.29 6.35 -12.12
C THR A 30 7.55 6.34 -10.78
N GLU A 31 7.76 7.37 -9.97
CA GLU A 31 7.02 7.56 -8.72
C GLU A 31 5.51 7.66 -8.98
N GLU A 32 5.11 8.33 -10.06
CA GLU A 32 3.70 8.44 -10.45
C GLU A 32 3.07 7.07 -10.74
N GLU A 33 3.77 6.20 -11.46
CA GLU A 33 3.30 4.85 -11.75
C GLU A 33 3.18 4.00 -10.48
N VAL A 34 4.14 4.12 -9.55
CA VAL A 34 4.11 3.43 -8.25
C VAL A 34 2.91 3.91 -7.43
N ILE A 35 2.69 5.22 -7.33
CA ILE A 35 1.56 5.81 -6.59
C ILE A 35 0.24 5.39 -7.24
N ARG A 36 0.14 5.44 -8.56
CA ARG A 36 -1.04 5.02 -9.33
C ARG A 36 -1.35 3.54 -9.11
N TYR A 37 -0.34 2.69 -9.00
CA TYR A 37 -0.51 1.27 -8.66
C TYR A 37 -1.07 1.09 -7.24
N VAL A 38 -0.43 1.70 -6.23
CA VAL A 38 -0.85 1.53 -4.82
C VAL A 38 -2.26 2.09 -4.59
N THR A 39 -2.59 3.22 -5.19
CA THR A 39 -3.93 3.82 -5.09
C THR A 39 -5.03 2.98 -5.75
N ARG A 40 -4.72 2.28 -6.84
CA ARG A 40 -5.67 1.32 -7.46
C ARG A 40 -5.88 0.07 -6.61
N GLU A 41 -4.85 -0.38 -5.91
CA GLU A 41 -4.92 -1.58 -5.07
C GLU A 41 -5.39 -1.28 -3.63
N VAL A 42 -5.72 -0.03 -3.28
CA VAL A 42 -6.03 0.38 -1.89
C VAL A 42 -7.15 -0.45 -1.26
N GLU A 43 -8.22 -0.75 -2.00
CA GLU A 43 -9.33 -1.55 -1.46
C GLU A 43 -8.90 -2.98 -1.13
N LYS A 44 -7.99 -3.54 -1.91
CA LYS A 44 -7.46 -4.89 -1.70
C LYS A 44 -6.46 -4.90 -0.54
N ILE A 45 -5.60 -3.90 -0.47
CA ILE A 45 -4.66 -3.70 0.65
C ILE A 45 -5.40 -3.58 1.98
N LEU A 46 -6.53 -2.86 2.01
CA LEU A 46 -7.37 -2.73 3.20
C LEU A 46 -8.05 -4.05 3.59
N LYS A 47 -8.50 -4.86 2.62
CA LYS A 47 -9.08 -6.20 2.89
C LYS A 47 -8.09 -7.18 3.51
N GLU A 48 -6.79 -7.04 3.24
CA GLU A 48 -5.75 -7.88 3.85
C GLU A 48 -5.50 -7.53 5.33
N ILE A 49 -5.83 -6.32 5.75
CA ILE A 49 -5.66 -5.84 7.14
C ILE A 49 -6.84 -6.26 8.03
N ASP A 50 -8.00 -6.47 7.43
CA ASP A 50 -9.24 -6.83 8.13
C ASP A 50 -9.46 -8.35 8.25
N LYS A 51 -8.55 -9.16 7.70
CA LYS A 51 -8.49 -10.62 7.87
C LYS A 51 -7.79 -11.00 9.17
#